data_AF-A0A841L4Y6-F1
#
_entry.id   AF-A0A841L4Y6-F1
#
_cell.length_a   1.000
_cell.length_b   1.000
_cell.length_c   1.000
_cell.angle_alpha   90.00
_cell.angle_beta   90.00
_cell.angle_gamma   90.00
#
_symmetry.space_group_name_H-M   'P 1'
#
loop_
_entity.id
_entity.type
_entity.pdbx_description
1 polymer ?
#
loop_
_entity_poly.entity_id
_entity_poly.type
_entity_poly.pdbx_seq_one_letter_code
_entity_poly.pdbx_strand_id
1 'polypeptide(L)'
;MDYRQAIVDGENLVEVVNVIDEKVQYYTLKDGEFLVEDLSFQGMLKPKWNGSVWVESATQEEIDEHNYVPPQPLSEIEQLKINNQILAQSIYDLTNIIEIMLQGGIE
;
A
#
# COMPACT_ATOMS: atom_id res chain seq x y z
N MET A 1 15.54 -31.88 -4.33
CA MET A 1 14.77 -30.62 -4.48
C MET A 1 14.50 -30.16 -3.06
N ASP A 2 14.87 -28.93 -2.70
CA ASP A 2 14.54 -28.36 -1.39
C ASP A 2 13.05 -28.00 -1.38
N TYR A 3 12.27 -28.65 -0.52
CA TYR A 3 10.85 -28.31 -0.33
C TYR A 3 10.78 -27.28 0.80
N ARG A 4 10.35 -26.06 0.49
CA ARG A 4 10.12 -25.03 1.51
C ARG A 4 8.69 -25.17 1.98
N GLN A 5 8.50 -25.60 3.22
CA GLN A 5 7.20 -25.71 3.86
C GLN A 5 7.05 -24.58 4.88
N ALA A 6 5.82 -24.25 5.25
CA ALA A 6 5.58 -23.37 6.40
C ALA A 6 5.28 -24.17 7.65
N ILE A 7 5.54 -23.51 8.77
CA ILE A 7 5.00 -23.83 10.07
C ILE A 7 3.91 -22.81 10.38
N VAL A 8 2.74 -23.31 10.75
CA VAL A 8 1.63 -22.50 11.24
C VAL A 8 1.48 -22.77 12.74
N ASP A 9 1.49 -21.73 13.56
CA ASP A 9 1.16 -21.85 14.99
C ASP A 9 -0.36 -21.67 15.22
N GLY A 10 -0.82 -21.96 16.44
CA GLY A 10 -2.22 -21.79 16.85
C GLY A 10 -2.76 -20.35 16.77
N GLU A 11 -1.90 -19.36 16.50
CA GLU A 11 -2.22 -17.94 16.34
C GLU A 11 -2.22 -17.50 14.86
N ASN A 12 -2.12 -18.44 13.91
CA ASN A 12 -1.97 -18.23 12.47
C ASN A 12 -0.69 -17.48 12.06
N LEU A 13 0.35 -17.49 12.90
CA LEU A 13 1.66 -16.99 12.50
C LEU A 13 2.32 -18.02 11.58
N VAL A 14 2.79 -17.56 10.41
CA VAL A 14 3.36 -18.43 9.38
C VAL A 14 4.86 -18.19 9.24
N GLU A 15 5.68 -19.16 9.65
CA GLU A 15 7.12 -19.14 9.46
C GLU A 15 7.53 -20.09 8.34
N VAL A 16 8.32 -19.63 7.37
CA VAL A 16 8.82 -20.47 6.27
C VAL A 16 10.09 -21.18 6.73
N VAL A 17 10.06 -22.50 6.72
CA VAL A 17 11.19 -23.36 7.07
C VAL A 17 11.67 -24.18 5.89
N ASN A 18 12.95 -24.58 5.94
CA ASN A 18 13.51 -25.46 4.93
C ASN A 18 13.27 -26.91 5.34
N VAL A 19 12.76 -27.73 4.40
CA VAL A 19 12.49 -29.15 4.64
C VAL A 19 13.21 -29.98 3.58
N ILE A 20 14.05 -30.90 4.06
CA ILE A 20 14.84 -31.82 3.24
C ILE A 20 14.54 -33.24 3.71
N ASP A 21 14.13 -34.12 2.80
CA ASP A 21 13.75 -35.51 3.11
C ASP A 21 12.79 -35.62 4.31
N GLU A 22 11.72 -34.82 4.29
CA GLU A 22 10.70 -34.75 5.36
C GLU A 22 11.23 -34.30 6.73
N LYS A 23 12.45 -33.73 6.78
CA LYS A 23 13.05 -33.19 8.01
C LYS A 23 13.21 -31.69 7.94
N VAL A 24 12.59 -31.02 8.91
CA VAL A 24 12.76 -29.59 9.15
C VAL A 24 14.21 -29.29 9.51
N GLN A 25 14.80 -28.34 8.81
CA GLN A 25 16.17 -27.90 9.05
C GLN A 25 16.19 -26.64 9.91
N TYR A 26 17.12 -26.59 10.86
CA TYR A 26 17.38 -25.41 11.72
C TYR A 26 16.18 -24.91 12.53
N TYR A 27 15.16 -25.75 12.72
CA TYR A 27 13.96 -25.43 13.49
C TYR A 27 13.42 -26.67 14.20
N THR A 28 12.89 -26.48 15.41
CA THR A 28 12.24 -27.53 16.20
C THR A 28 10.77 -27.15 16.38
N LEU A 29 9.87 -28.00 15.88
CA LEU A 29 8.42 -27.85 16.04
C LEU A 29 8.05 -27.86 17.54
N LYS A 30 7.25 -26.88 17.95
CA LYS A 30 6.64 -26.77 19.27
C LYS A 30 5.27 -27.43 19.28
N ASP A 31 4.73 -27.70 20.47
CA ASP A 31 3.37 -28.20 20.63
C ASP A 31 2.36 -27.23 19.99
N GLY A 32 1.56 -27.75 19.06
CA GLY A 32 0.55 -26.98 18.32
C GLY A 32 0.99 -26.47 16.94
N GLU A 33 2.26 -26.62 16.59
CA GLU A 33 2.78 -26.29 15.27
C GLU A 33 2.67 -27.48 14.30
N PHE A 34 2.36 -27.21 13.03
CA PHE A 34 2.31 -28.23 11.99
C PHE A 34 2.84 -27.71 10.65
N LEU A 35 3.38 -28.64 9.85
CA LEU A 35 3.90 -28.35 8.52
C LEU A 35 2.75 -28.26 7.52
N VAL A 36 2.79 -27.22 6.70
CA VAL A 36 1.83 -27.03 5.61
C VAL A 36 2.60 -27.05 4.29
N GLU A 37 2.16 -27.93 3.38
CA GLU A 37 2.76 -28.13 2.06
C GLU A 37 2.37 -27.03 1.06
N ASP A 38 1.17 -26.47 1.23
CA ASP A 38 0.61 -25.47 0.32
C ASP A 38 0.58 -24.09 0.96
N LEU A 39 1.71 -23.41 0.88
CA LEU A 39 1.76 -21.96 0.97
C LEU A 39 1.56 -21.38 -0.42
N SER A 40 0.40 -21.62 -1.04
CA SER A 40 -0.14 -20.63 -1.95
C SER A 40 -0.47 -19.38 -1.13
N PHE A 41 0.55 -18.64 -0.69
CA PHE A 41 0.41 -17.21 -0.45
C PHE A 41 0.02 -16.63 -1.80
N GLN A 42 -1.28 -16.60 -2.07
CA GLN A 42 -1.83 -15.97 -3.26
C GLN A 42 -1.33 -14.52 -3.26
N GLY A 43 -0.38 -14.22 -4.13
CA GLY A 43 0.20 -12.88 -4.28
C GLY A 43 1.67 -12.71 -3.88
N MET A 44 2.37 -13.70 -3.30
CA MET A 44 3.80 -13.54 -3.00
C MET A 44 4.66 -13.89 -4.23
N LEU A 45 5.08 -12.87 -4.97
CA LEU A 45 5.98 -12.98 -6.11
C LEU A 45 7.40 -13.23 -5.62
N LYS A 46 7.92 -14.45 -5.85
CA LYS A 46 9.26 -14.85 -5.39
C LYS A 46 10.32 -14.39 -6.39
N PRO A 47 11.38 -13.69 -5.94
CA PRO A 47 12.45 -13.28 -6.84
C PRO A 47 13.08 -14.50 -7.53
N LYS A 48 13.38 -14.34 -8.82
CA LYS A 48 13.90 -15.40 -9.69
C LYS A 48 15.43 -15.37 -9.67
N TRP A 49 16.06 -16.51 -9.41
CA TRP A 49 17.50 -16.66 -9.61
C TRP A 49 17.81 -16.87 -11.10
N ASN A 50 18.68 -16.06 -11.68
CA ASN A 50 19.08 -16.18 -13.08
C ASN A 50 20.42 -16.90 -13.31
N GLY A 51 21.04 -17.44 -12.26
CA GLY A 51 22.37 -18.05 -12.31
C GLY A 51 23.50 -17.17 -11.80
N SER A 52 23.28 -15.86 -11.64
CA SER A 52 24.28 -14.92 -11.11
C SER A 52 23.73 -13.96 -10.07
N VAL A 53 22.48 -13.53 -10.20
CA VAL A 53 21.82 -12.59 -9.28
C VAL A 53 20.36 -12.99 -9.06
N TRP A 54 19.82 -12.57 -7.92
CA TRP A 54 18.38 -12.57 -7.69
C TRP A 54 17.77 -11.42 -8.49
N VAL A 55 16.75 -11.73 -9.27
CA VAL A 55 16.02 -10.79 -10.12
C VAL A 55 14.61 -10.68 -9.60
N GLU A 56 14.09 -9.45 -9.49
CA GLU A 56 12.68 -9.23 -9.16
C GLU A 56 11.78 -9.93 -10.20
N SER A 57 10.79 -10.65 -9.71
CA SER A 57 9.83 -11.39 -10.54
C SER A 57 8.53 -10.62 -10.75
N ALA A 58 8.23 -9.66 -9.87
CA ALA A 58 7.04 -8.84 -9.97
C ALA A 58 7.15 -7.88 -11.17
N THR A 59 6.05 -7.76 -11.90
CA THR A 59 5.87 -6.71 -12.90
C THR A 59 5.78 -5.34 -12.23
N GLN A 60 6.04 -4.27 -12.99
CA GLN A 60 5.91 -2.92 -12.44
C GLN A 60 4.46 -2.65 -12.02
N GLU A 61 3.49 -3.18 -12.75
CA GLU A 61 2.07 -3.09 -12.46
C GLU A 61 1.72 -3.74 -11.10
N GLU A 62 2.22 -4.93 -10.83
CA GLU A 62 2.01 -5.63 -9.54
C GLU A 62 2.68 -4.87 -8.38
N ILE A 63 3.86 -4.29 -8.63
CA ILE A 63 4.56 -3.44 -7.66
C ILE A 63 3.76 -2.17 -7.38
N ASP A 64 3.21 -1.53 -8.42
CA ASP A 64 2.43 -0.31 -8.30
C ASP A 64 1.10 -0.56 -7.58
N GLU A 65 0.44 -1.69 -7.85
CA GLU A 65 -0.77 -2.10 -7.15
C GLU A 65 -0.51 -2.33 -5.65
N HIS A 66 0.59 -3.03 -5.31
CA HIS A 66 0.97 -3.26 -3.92
C HIS A 66 1.40 -1.97 -3.19
N ASN A 67 2.00 -1.02 -3.92
CA ASN A 67 2.44 0.26 -3.37
C ASN A 67 1.37 1.35 -3.46
N TYR A 68 0.20 1.06 -4.03
CA TYR A 68 -0.87 2.02 -4.16
C TYR A 68 -1.41 2.38 -2.77
N VAL A 69 -1.07 3.58 -2.32
CA VAL A 69 -1.69 4.20 -1.15
C VAL A 69 -2.83 5.09 -1.68
N PRO A 70 -4.10 4.76 -1.41
CA PRO A 70 -5.20 5.63 -1.82
C PRO A 70 -4.99 7.02 -1.20
N PRO A 71 -5.30 8.10 -1.95
CA PRO A 71 -5.16 9.44 -1.43
C PRO A 71 -5.92 9.55 -0.12
N GLN A 72 -5.22 9.94 0.94
CA GLN A 72 -5.86 10.16 2.23
C GLN A 72 -6.86 11.30 2.07
N PRO A 73 -8.07 11.18 2.66
CA PRO A 73 -8.99 12.31 2.69
C PRO A 73 -8.28 13.49 3.36
N LEU A 74 -8.44 14.68 2.77
CA LEU A 74 -7.88 15.92 3.32
C LEU A 74 -8.26 16.04 4.79
N SER A 75 -7.32 16.48 5.63
CA SER A 75 -7.63 16.78 7.03
C SER A 75 -8.65 17.91 7.11
N GLU A 76 -9.45 17.96 8.18
CA GLU A 76 -10.44 19.02 8.41
C GLU A 76 -9.80 20.43 8.31
N ILE A 77 -8.55 20.57 8.78
CA ILE A 77 -7.80 21.84 8.73
C ILE A 77 -7.48 22.23 7.28
N GLU A 78 -7.08 21.28 6.44
CA GLU A 78 -6.79 21.55 5.02
C GLU A 78 -8.05 21.90 4.25
N GLN A 79 -9.15 21.18 4.52
CA GLN A 79 -10.46 21.50 3.95
C GLN A 79 -10.89 22.92 4.34
N LEU A 80 -10.74 23.29 5.62
CA LEU A 80 -11.05 24.63 6.12
C LEU A 80 -10.17 25.72 5.48
N LYS A 81 -8.89 25.46 5.25
CA LYS A 81 -7.99 26.40 4.56
C LYS A 81 -8.45 26.64 3.12
N ILE A 82 -8.77 25.58 2.38
CA ILE A 82 -9.25 25.67 1.00
C ILE A 82 -10.58 26.44 0.95
N ASN A 83 -11.52 26.11 1.83
CA ASN A 83 -12.82 26.80 1.88
C ASN A 83 -12.67 28.30 2.18
N ASN A 84 -11.78 28.67 3.11
CA ASN A 84 -11.51 30.07 3.40
C ASN A 84 -10.85 30.81 2.24
N GLN A 85 -9.96 30.15 1.48
CA GLN A 85 -9.37 30.74 0.27
C GLN A 85 -10.43 30.97 -0.82
N ILE A 86 -11.30 29.99 -1.06
CA ILE A 86 -12.40 30.12 -2.02
C ILE A 86 -13.35 31.25 -1.61
N LEU A 87 -13.69 31.33 -0.32
CA LEU A 87 -14.55 32.39 0.20
C LEU A 87 -13.91 33.77 0.02
N ALA A 88 -12.62 33.92 0.35
CA ALA A 88 -11.89 35.17 0.17
C ALA A 88 -11.84 35.61 -1.30
N GLN A 89 -11.61 34.66 -2.23
CA GLN A 89 -11.63 34.95 -3.67
C GLN A 89 -13.02 35.39 -4.13
N SER A 90 -14.07 34.70 -3.66
CA SER A 90 -15.45 35.02 -4.02
C SER A 90 -15.85 36.42 -3.53
N ILE A 91 -15.40 36.81 -2.33
CA ILE A 91 -15.59 38.17 -1.80
C ILE A 91 -14.88 39.20 -2.67
N TYR A 92 -13.62 38.95 -3.04
CA TYR A 92 -12.85 39.85 -3.90
C TYR A 92 -13.52 40.07 -5.26
N ASP A 93 -13.99 38.99 -5.88
CA ASP A 93 -14.68 39.05 -7.18
C ASP A 93 -15.98 39.85 -7.08
N LEU A 94 -16.76 39.67 -6.01
CA LEU A 94 -17.98 40.44 -5.77
C LEU A 94 -17.68 41.93 -5.53
N THR A 95 -16.62 42.25 -4.77
CA THR A 95 -16.23 43.65 -4.56
C THR A 95 -15.83 44.34 -5.85
N ASN A 96 -15.09 43.65 -6.72
CA ASN A 96 -14.73 44.18 -8.04
C ASN A 96 -15.96 44.43 -8.91
N ILE A 97 -16.93 43.51 -8.91
CA ILE A 97 -18.19 43.68 -9.65
C ILE A 97 -18.96 44.91 -9.15
N ILE A 98 -19.05 45.10 -7.83
CA ILE A 98 -19.69 46.27 -7.24
C ILE A 98 -18.98 47.56 -7.64
N GLU A 99 -17.65 47.58 -7.61
CA GLU A 99 -16.86 48.75 -8.01
C GLU A 99 -17.09 49.12 -9.48
N ILE A 100 -17.11 48.14 -10.38
CA ILE A 100 -17.42 48.34 -11.81
C ILE A 100 -18.84 48.90 -11.98
N MET A 101 -19.82 48.36 -11.26
CA MET A 101 -21.22 48.85 -11.32
C MET A 101 -21.37 50.28 -10.79
N LEU A 102 -20.60 50.65 -9.77
CA LEU A 102 -20.62 52.02 -9.21
C LEU A 102 -19.90 53.03 -10.12
N GLN A 103 -18.84 52.63 -10.80
CA GLN A 103 -18.10 53.49 -11.74
C GLN A 103 -18.81 53.62 -13.10
N GLY A 104 -19.50 52.57 -13.56
CA GLY A 104 -20.28 52.57 -14.80
C GLY A 104 -21.71 53.11 -14.68
N GLY A 105 -22.14 53.52 -13.48
CA GLY A 105 -23.49 54.03 -13.18
C GLY A 105 -23.61 55.56 -13.16
N ILE A 106 -22.59 56.30 -13.60
CA ILE A 106 -22.61 57.76 -13.74
C ILE A 106 -22.42 58.11 -15.23
N GLU A 107 -23.47 57.95 -16.03
CA GLU A 107 -23.68 58.66 -17.30
C GLU A 107 -25.10 59.21 -17.36
#